data_AF-D9UUL9-F1
#
_entry.id   AF-D9UUL9-F1
#
_cell.length_a   1.000
_cell.length_b   1.000
_cell.length_c   1.000
_cell.angle_alpha   90.00
_cell.angle_beta   90.00
_cell.angle_gamma   90.00
#
_symmetry.space_group_name_H-M   'P 1'
#
loop_
_entity.id
_entity.type
_entity.pdbx_description
1 polymer ?
#
loop_
_entity_poly.entity_id
_entity_poly.type
_entity_poly.pdbx_seq_one_letter_code
_entity_poly.pdbx_strand_id
1 'polypeptide(L)'
;MTIRENFRVEVTPRALGYCGPFTIPDERMSGDPAAAYRERCEEIATAIGRHVDNVEAAIVRYDTRHECSHCGLGWEVLTAAEAADARSRLDEHSVEGEPVCCETAIAEFRTERGIPAEGAVEDSGEAAAPATSIRTEATDSGWRVRWQQDGRRRSKSLPTKRDADLFAGSLAEGGEAA
;
A
#
# COMPACT_ATOMS: atom_id res chain seq x y z
N MET A 1 -19.27 -22.90 28.98
CA MET A 1 -19.31 -21.60 29.68
C MET A 1 -18.30 -20.70 29.00
N THR A 2 -18.74 -19.56 28.46
CA THR A 2 -17.83 -18.62 27.78
C THR A 2 -17.54 -17.48 28.75
N ILE A 3 -16.29 -17.37 29.17
CA ILE A 3 -15.80 -16.28 30.03
C ILE A 3 -15.22 -15.21 29.10
N ARG A 4 -15.57 -13.94 29.34
CA ARG A 4 -15.00 -12.79 28.63
C ARG A 4 -14.22 -11.95 29.63
N GLU A 5 -12.96 -11.68 29.29
CA GLU A 5 -12.00 -10.96 30.13
C GLU A 5 -11.28 -9.93 29.26
N ASN A 6 -10.55 -9.00 29.88
CA ASN A 6 -9.76 -7.95 29.19
C ASN A 6 -10.59 -6.99 28.33
N PHE A 7 -11.67 -6.43 28.91
CA PHE A 7 -12.43 -5.35 28.27
C PHE A 7 -11.55 -4.12 28.06
N ARG A 8 -11.58 -3.55 26.85
CA ARG A 8 -10.81 -2.37 26.46
C ARG A 8 -11.67 -1.38 25.68
N VAL A 9 -11.34 -0.10 25.85
CA VAL A 9 -11.90 1.01 25.06
C VAL A 9 -10.80 1.55 24.17
N GLU A 10 -11.08 1.70 22.88
CA GLU A 10 -10.15 2.26 21.90
C GLU A 10 -10.65 3.66 21.50
N VAL A 11 -9.75 4.64 21.54
CA VAL A 11 -10.04 6.04 21.23
C VAL A 11 -9.14 6.47 20.09
N THR A 12 -9.74 6.95 19.00
CA THR A 12 -9.00 7.39 17.80
C THR A 12 -9.02 8.92 17.72
N PRO A 13 -7.87 9.60 17.57
CA PRO A 13 -7.85 11.03 17.35
C PRO A 13 -8.54 11.38 16.03
N ARG A 14 -9.16 12.56 15.96
CA ARG A 14 -9.62 13.10 14.67
C ARG A 14 -8.43 13.45 13.79
N ALA A 15 -8.67 13.46 12.48
CA ALA A 15 -7.70 13.91 11.49
C ALA A 15 -7.08 15.27 11.86
N LEU A 16 -5.80 15.48 11.56
CA LEU A 16 -5.11 16.75 11.85
C LEU A 16 -5.80 17.90 11.12
N GLY A 17 -6.18 17.68 9.86
CA GLY A 17 -6.93 18.64 9.05
C GLY A 17 -8.44 18.61 9.20
N TYR A 18 -8.98 18.02 10.27
CA TYR A 18 -10.42 18.02 10.50
C TYR A 18 -10.93 19.45 10.78
N CYS A 19 -11.75 19.99 9.89
CA CYS A 19 -12.33 21.32 9.99
C CYS A 19 -13.87 21.30 9.97
N GLY A 20 -14.49 20.26 10.55
CA GLY A 20 -15.95 20.09 10.53
C GLY A 20 -16.42 19.46 9.20
N PRO A 21 -17.13 20.19 8.32
CA PRO A 21 -17.64 19.64 7.06
C PRO A 21 -16.57 19.39 5.99
N PHE A 22 -15.35 19.89 6.18
CA PHE A 22 -14.23 19.70 5.27
C PHE A 22 -13.04 19.09 6.01
N THR A 23 -12.23 18.32 5.29
CA THR A 23 -10.96 17.77 5.80
C THR A 23 -9.83 18.18 4.86
N ILE A 24 -8.82 18.83 5.42
CA ILE A 24 -7.56 19.13 4.73
C ILE A 24 -6.65 17.91 4.88
N PRO A 25 -5.89 17.50 3.85
CA PRO A 25 -4.90 16.43 3.99
C PRO A 25 -3.92 16.73 5.12
N ASP A 26 -3.60 15.73 5.94
CA ASP A 26 -2.80 15.90 7.15
C ASP A 26 -1.37 16.39 6.85
N GLU A 27 -0.83 16.03 5.69
CA GLU A 27 0.48 16.44 5.19
C GLU A 27 0.55 17.94 4.91
N ARG A 28 -0.60 18.59 4.65
CA ARG A 28 -0.67 20.06 4.54
C ARG A 28 -0.75 20.75 5.89
N MET A 29 -1.17 20.02 6.93
CA MET A 29 -1.32 20.56 8.29
C MET A 29 -0.04 20.39 9.11
N SER A 30 0.74 19.34 8.85
CA SER A 30 2.01 19.08 9.52
C SER A 30 3.03 18.55 8.52
N GLY A 31 4.28 19.02 8.61
CA GLY A 31 5.42 18.43 7.91
C GLY A 31 5.82 17.06 8.48
N ASP A 32 5.35 16.73 9.68
CA ASP A 32 5.46 15.41 10.29
C ASP A 32 4.11 15.02 10.92
N PRO A 33 3.19 14.43 10.15
CA PRO A 33 1.91 13.98 10.66
C PRO A 33 2.03 12.95 11.78
N ALA A 34 3.04 12.06 11.72
CA ALA A 34 3.22 11.00 12.71
C ALA A 34 3.57 11.57 14.10
N ALA A 35 4.48 12.56 14.16
CA ALA A 35 4.78 13.26 15.41
C ALA A 35 3.56 14.00 15.95
N ALA A 36 2.81 14.70 15.09
CA ALA A 36 1.61 15.44 15.49
C ALA A 36 0.49 14.52 16.03
N TYR A 37 0.30 13.34 15.43
CA TYR A 37 -0.63 12.33 15.96
C TYR A 37 -0.18 11.75 17.30
N ARG A 38 1.13 11.52 17.48
CA ARG A 38 1.66 11.07 18.77
C ARG A 38 1.37 12.07 19.87
N GLU A 39 1.73 13.34 19.66
CA GLU A 39 1.47 14.43 20.61
C GLU A 39 -0.03 14.52 20.94
N ARG A 40 -0.90 14.49 19.93
CA ARG A 40 -2.35 14.52 20.14
C ARG A 40 -2.86 13.32 20.95
N CYS A 41 -2.34 12.12 20.72
CA CYS A 41 -2.69 10.94 21.50
C CYS A 41 -2.24 11.07 22.96
N GLU A 42 -1.06 11.66 23.21
CA GLU A 42 -0.55 11.94 24.56
C GLU A 42 -1.41 12.99 25.29
N GLU A 43 -1.86 14.03 24.59
CA GLU A 43 -2.81 15.02 25.12
C GLU A 43 -4.14 14.37 25.48
N ILE A 44 -4.69 13.52 24.60
CA ILE A 44 -5.94 12.79 24.85
C ILE A 44 -5.78 11.84 26.05
N ALA A 45 -4.70 11.07 26.11
CA ALA A 45 -4.43 10.16 27.23
C ALA A 45 -4.34 10.92 28.55
N THR A 46 -3.66 12.07 28.55
CA THR A 46 -3.58 12.97 29.71
C THR A 46 -4.94 13.51 30.12
N ALA A 47 -5.77 13.93 29.16
CA ALA A 47 -7.11 14.43 29.43
C ALA A 47 -8.02 13.33 30.00
N ILE A 48 -7.95 12.11 29.46
CA ILE A 48 -8.69 10.95 29.99
C ILE A 48 -8.28 10.68 31.44
N GLY A 49 -6.98 10.61 31.73
CA GLY A 49 -6.49 10.36 33.09
C GLY A 49 -6.86 11.45 34.09
N ARG A 50 -7.13 12.69 33.64
CA ARG A 50 -7.53 13.81 34.52
C ARG A 50 -9.03 13.91 34.75
N HIS A 51 -9.84 13.54 33.76
CA HIS A 51 -11.27 13.89 33.73
C HIS A 51 -12.21 12.69 33.74
N VAL A 52 -11.70 11.47 33.54
CA VAL A 52 -12.51 10.25 33.53
C VAL A 52 -12.21 9.45 34.79
N ASP A 53 -13.24 9.25 35.61
CA ASP A 53 -13.15 8.43 36.82
C ASP A 53 -12.98 6.94 36.46
N ASN A 54 -12.38 6.18 37.38
CA ASN A 54 -12.17 4.72 37.25
C ASN A 54 -11.26 4.29 36.08
N VAL A 55 -10.33 5.15 35.66
CA VAL A 55 -9.28 4.78 34.69
C VAL A 55 -8.02 4.35 35.44
N GLU A 56 -7.61 3.10 35.26
CA GLU A 56 -6.33 2.60 35.79
C GLU A 56 -5.14 3.19 35.00
N ALA A 57 -5.21 3.15 33.67
CA ALA A 57 -4.18 3.71 32.79
C ALA A 57 -4.77 4.06 31.41
N ALA A 58 -4.27 5.13 30.80
CA ALA A 58 -4.48 5.46 29.39
C ALA A 58 -3.16 5.22 28.64
N ILE A 59 -3.12 4.21 27.77
CA ILE A 59 -1.91 3.74 27.08
C ILE A 59 -2.03 4.06 25.59
N VAL A 60 -1.08 4.83 25.05
CA VAL A 60 -0.98 5.09 23.61
C VAL A 60 -0.28 3.90 22.94
N ARG A 61 -0.92 3.35 21.90
CA ARG A 61 -0.35 2.31 21.04
C ARG A 61 -0.40 2.80 19.59
N TYR A 62 0.59 2.39 18.80
CA TYR A 62 0.65 2.68 17.37
C TYR A 62 1.17 1.46 16.64
N ASP A 63 0.69 1.29 15.41
CA ASP A 63 1.20 0.31 14.47
C ASP A 63 2.16 1.00 13.51
N THR A 64 3.19 0.27 13.08
CA THR A 64 4.16 0.75 12.08
C THR A 64 3.89 0.01 10.78
N ARG A 65 3.79 0.77 9.68
CA ARG A 65 3.81 0.21 8.32
C ARG A 65 5.08 0.67 7.62
N HIS A 66 5.70 -0.24 6.88
CA HIS A 66 6.80 0.10 5.99
C HIS A 66 6.23 0.35 4.60
N GLU A 67 6.71 1.39 3.94
CA GLU A 67 6.29 1.74 2.59
C GLU A 67 7.48 1.75 1.64
N CYS A 68 7.23 1.40 0.39
CA CYS A 68 8.20 1.51 -0.69
C CYS A 68 8.42 2.98 -1.04
N SER A 69 9.67 3.41 -1.04
CA SER A 69 10.09 4.76 -1.45
C SER A 69 9.74 5.10 -2.90
N HIS A 70 9.58 4.09 -3.76
CA HIS A 70 9.31 4.29 -5.19
C HIS A 70 7.83 4.43 -5.51
N CYS A 71 6.97 3.62 -4.89
CA CYS A 71 5.53 3.59 -5.22
C CYS A 71 4.61 4.01 -4.06
N GLY A 72 5.15 4.28 -2.87
CA GLY A 72 4.39 4.67 -1.68
C GLY A 72 3.44 3.59 -1.15
N LEU A 73 3.59 2.35 -1.64
CA LEU A 73 2.79 1.21 -1.21
C LEU A 73 3.41 0.52 0.00
N GLY A 74 2.60 -0.25 0.73
CA GLY A 74 3.10 -1.18 1.74
C GLY A 74 4.25 -2.03 1.18
N TRP A 75 5.32 -2.14 1.96
CA TRP A 75 6.47 -2.95 1.63
C TRP A 75 6.10 -4.43 1.76
N GLU A 76 5.92 -5.09 0.62
CA GLU A 76 5.58 -6.50 0.51
C GLU A 76 6.74 -7.23 -0.17
N VAL A 77 7.08 -8.41 0.35
CA VAL A 77 8.17 -9.26 -0.15
C VAL A 77 7.69 -10.68 -0.34
N LEU A 78 8.29 -11.42 -1.28
CA LEU A 78 8.08 -12.86 -1.41
C LEU A 78 8.61 -13.57 -0.17
N THR A 79 7.77 -14.41 0.44
CA THR A 79 8.22 -15.41 1.41
C THR A 79 8.97 -16.55 0.71
N ALA A 80 9.72 -17.35 1.46
CA ALA A 80 10.39 -18.53 0.92
C ALA A 80 9.42 -19.50 0.20
N ALA A 81 8.20 -19.66 0.73
CA ALA A 81 7.19 -20.51 0.13
C ALA A 81 6.68 -19.94 -1.20
N GLU A 82 6.48 -18.63 -1.29
CA GLU A 82 6.02 -17.95 -2.50
C GLU A 82 7.12 -17.91 -3.57
N ALA A 83 8.38 -17.71 -3.19
CA ALA A 83 9.51 -17.77 -4.12
C ALA A 83 9.71 -19.18 -4.72
N ALA A 84 9.42 -20.24 -3.95
CA ALA A 84 9.47 -21.62 -4.41
C ALA A 84 8.24 -22.04 -5.25
N ASP A 85 7.12 -21.33 -5.12
CA ASP A 85 5.89 -21.61 -5.87
C ASP A 85 5.92 -20.94 -7.25
N ALA A 86 5.89 -21.75 -8.31
CA ALA A 86 5.88 -21.27 -9.68
C ALA A 86 4.70 -20.35 -10.04
N ARG A 87 3.61 -20.37 -9.24
CA ARG A 87 2.45 -19.48 -9.43
C ARG A 87 2.61 -18.12 -8.78
N SER A 88 3.52 -18.00 -7.83
CA SER A 88 3.70 -16.81 -6.98
C SER A 88 5.01 -16.08 -7.30
N ARG A 89 6.03 -16.81 -7.76
CA ARG A 89 7.31 -16.25 -8.21
C ARG A 89 7.13 -15.42 -9.50
N LEU A 90 7.92 -14.36 -9.65
CA LEU A 90 7.88 -13.50 -10.85
C LEU A 90 8.50 -14.25 -12.04
N ASP A 91 9.66 -14.85 -11.81
CA ASP A 91 10.36 -15.71 -12.78
C ASP A 91 11.18 -16.79 -12.05
N GLU A 92 12.01 -17.52 -12.81
CA GLU A 92 12.85 -18.58 -12.24
C GLU A 92 13.99 -18.05 -11.34
N HIS A 93 14.27 -16.75 -11.39
CA HIS A 93 15.30 -16.10 -10.59
C HIS A 93 14.74 -15.44 -9.33
N SER A 94 13.42 -15.49 -9.13
CA SER A 94 12.81 -14.96 -7.91
C SER A 94 13.30 -15.66 -6.65
N VAL A 95 13.50 -14.86 -5.60
CA VAL A 95 14.05 -15.30 -4.32
C VAL A 95 13.27 -14.76 -3.14
N GLU A 96 13.43 -15.40 -1.98
CA GLU A 96 12.89 -14.89 -0.71
C GLU A 96 13.40 -13.47 -0.42
N GLY A 97 12.48 -12.62 0.02
CA GLY A 97 12.74 -11.22 0.35
C GLY A 97 12.69 -10.27 -0.86
N GLU A 98 12.45 -10.79 -2.07
CA GLU A 98 12.28 -9.94 -3.25
C GLU A 98 11.01 -9.09 -3.11
N PRO A 99 11.10 -7.75 -3.23
CA PRO A 99 9.93 -6.88 -3.14
C PRO A 99 8.97 -7.13 -4.29
N VAL A 100 7.66 -7.07 -4.04
CA VAL A 100 6.62 -7.28 -5.08
C VAL A 100 5.73 -6.06 -5.31
N CYS A 101 6.08 -4.94 -4.68
CA CYS A 101 5.26 -3.73 -4.67
C CYS A 101 5.36 -2.90 -5.97
N CYS A 102 6.50 -2.92 -6.67
CA CYS A 102 6.68 -2.29 -7.98
C CYS A 102 7.95 -2.79 -8.70
N GLU A 103 7.99 -2.63 -10.03
CA GLU A 103 9.12 -2.99 -10.88
C GLU A 103 10.43 -2.29 -10.48
N THR A 104 10.36 -1.02 -10.06
CA THR A 104 11.55 -0.27 -9.62
C THR A 104 12.21 -0.90 -8.40
N ALA A 105 11.40 -1.29 -7.41
CA ALA A 105 11.91 -1.95 -6.20
C ALA A 105 12.49 -3.33 -6.52
N ILE A 106 11.83 -4.09 -7.41
CA ILE A 106 12.33 -5.38 -7.92
C ILE A 106 13.70 -5.19 -8.59
N ALA A 107 13.80 -4.24 -9.52
CA ALA A 107 15.01 -3.99 -10.28
C ALA A 107 16.20 -3.57 -9.40
N GLU A 108 15.97 -2.68 -8.42
CA GLU A 108 16.99 -2.27 -7.46
C GLU A 108 17.48 -3.47 -6.64
N PHE A 109 16.56 -4.23 -6.05
CA PHE A 109 16.89 -5.43 -5.28
C PHE A 109 17.69 -6.46 -6.10
N ARG A 110 17.26 -6.72 -7.33
CA ARG A 110 17.94 -7.65 -8.24
C ARG A 110 19.33 -7.16 -8.63
N THR A 111 19.46 -5.87 -8.94
CA THR A 111 20.75 -5.24 -9.28
C THR A 111 21.74 -5.37 -8.12
N GLU A 112 21.32 -5.06 -6.90
CA GLU A 112 22.16 -5.14 -5.70
C GLU A 112 22.62 -6.56 -5.40
N ARG A 113 21.80 -7.57 -5.72
CA ARG A 113 22.09 -8.98 -5.45
C ARG A 113 22.68 -9.74 -6.65
N GLY A 114 22.91 -9.07 -7.77
CA GLY A 114 23.41 -9.71 -8.99
C GLY A 114 22.44 -10.73 -9.58
N ILE A 115 21.13 -10.55 -9.34
CA ILE A 115 20.06 -11.38 -9.90
C ILE A 115 19.70 -10.80 -11.28
N PRO A 116 19.52 -11.63 -12.31
CA PRO A 116 19.10 -11.15 -13.63
C PRO A 116 17.79 -10.35 -13.56
N ALA A 117 17.71 -9.28 -14.35
CA ALA A 117 16.47 -8.51 -14.50
C ALA A 117 15.32 -9.41 -15.01
N GLU A 118 14.10 -9.07 -14.62
CA GLU A 118 12.91 -9.82 -15.01
C GLU A 118 12.78 -9.87 -16.54
N GLY A 119 12.59 -11.08 -17.09
CA GLY A 119 12.39 -11.25 -18.53
C GLY A 119 13.66 -11.18 -19.39
N ALA A 120 14.85 -11.36 -18.83
CA ALA A 120 16.10 -11.50 -19.61
C ALA A 120 16.20 -12.82 -20.43
N VAL A 121 15.07 -13.41 -20.81
CA VAL A 121 14.97 -14.57 -21.71
C VAL A 121 14.55 -14.07 -23.09
N GLU A 122 15.22 -14.59 -24.12
CA GLU A 122 15.14 -14.14 -25.51
C GLU A 122 13.69 -14.02 -26.05
N ASP A 123 13.45 -12.90 -26.71
CA ASP A 123 12.25 -12.46 -27.43
C ASP A 123 11.52 -13.58 -28.18
N SER A 124 10.39 -14.03 -27.64
CA SER A 124 9.36 -14.76 -28.40
C SER A 124 8.12 -13.89 -28.47
N GLY A 125 8.04 -13.09 -29.54
CA GLY A 125 6.96 -12.17 -29.87
C GLY A 125 5.58 -12.83 -30.01
N GLU A 126 4.92 -13.06 -28.88
CA GLU A 126 3.50 -13.37 -28.79
C GLU A 126 2.74 -12.05 -28.52
N ALA A 127 1.69 -11.76 -29.29
CA ALA A 127 0.88 -10.55 -29.09
C ALA A 127 0.24 -10.55 -27.69
N ALA A 128 0.36 -9.42 -26.98
CA ALA A 128 -0.13 -9.27 -25.61
C ALA A 128 -1.62 -9.65 -25.49
N ALA A 129 -1.96 -10.53 -24.55
CA ALA A 129 -3.32 -10.91 -24.25
C ALA A 129 -4.16 -9.69 -23.81
N PRO A 130 -5.49 -9.71 -23.98
CA PRO A 130 -6.34 -8.58 -23.57
C PRO A 130 -6.34 -8.39 -22.05
N ALA A 131 -6.41 -7.13 -21.62
CA ALA A 131 -6.56 -6.79 -20.22
C ALA A 131 -7.93 -7.23 -19.68
N THR A 132 -7.93 -7.85 -18.51
CA THR A 132 -9.12 -8.36 -17.80
C THR A 132 -9.12 -7.88 -16.35
N SER A 133 -10.25 -8.00 -15.65
CA SER A 133 -10.34 -7.62 -14.21
C SER A 133 -9.89 -6.19 -13.90
N ILE A 134 -10.10 -5.25 -14.83
CA ILE A 134 -9.69 -3.84 -14.70
C ILE A 134 -10.51 -3.19 -13.57
N ARG A 135 -9.81 -2.59 -12.60
CA ARG A 135 -10.41 -1.92 -11.44
C ARG A 135 -9.70 -0.61 -11.17
N THR A 136 -10.49 0.45 -10.96
CA THR A 136 -10.00 1.75 -10.55
C THR A 136 -10.28 1.97 -9.07
N GLU A 137 -9.26 2.28 -8.28
CA GLU A 137 -9.34 2.51 -6.83
C GLU A 137 -8.69 3.85 -6.46
N ALA A 138 -9.27 4.57 -5.50
CA ALA A 138 -8.65 5.78 -4.94
C ALA A 138 -7.52 5.38 -3.97
N THR A 139 -6.41 6.11 -4.01
CA THR A 139 -5.26 5.91 -3.11
C THR A 139 -4.92 7.22 -2.40
N ASP A 140 -4.08 7.15 -1.36
CA ASP A 140 -3.68 8.31 -0.55
C ASP A 140 -2.99 9.40 -1.40
N SER A 141 -2.35 9.02 -2.51
CA SER A 141 -1.62 9.92 -3.42
C SER A 141 -2.28 10.13 -4.80
N GLY A 142 -3.50 9.63 -5.03
CA GLY A 142 -4.16 9.74 -6.33
C GLY A 142 -5.14 8.60 -6.64
N TRP A 143 -5.01 8.01 -7.83
CA TRP A 143 -5.86 6.95 -8.32
C TRP A 143 -5.03 5.81 -8.89
N ARG A 144 -5.47 4.58 -8.72
CA ARG A 144 -4.80 3.39 -9.26
C ARG A 144 -5.75 2.62 -10.16
N VAL A 145 -5.23 2.14 -11.28
CA VAL A 145 -5.87 1.13 -12.12
C VAL A 145 -5.12 -0.19 -11.95
N ARG A 146 -5.82 -1.26 -11.58
CA ARG A 146 -5.31 -2.64 -11.48
C ARG A 146 -5.97 -3.50 -12.55
N TRP A 147 -5.23 -4.36 -13.22
CA TRP A 147 -5.79 -5.29 -14.22
C TRP A 147 -5.00 -6.59 -14.27
N GLN A 148 -5.53 -7.59 -14.97
CA GLN A 148 -4.81 -8.81 -15.32
C GLN A 148 -4.56 -8.87 -16.82
N GLN A 149 -3.34 -9.20 -17.22
CA GLN A 149 -2.95 -9.33 -18.62
C GLN A 149 -1.85 -10.38 -18.71
N ASP A 150 -1.93 -11.31 -19.68
CA ASP A 150 -0.97 -12.42 -19.83
C ASP A 150 -0.83 -13.30 -18.57
N GLY A 151 -1.90 -13.46 -17.80
CA GLY A 151 -1.87 -14.15 -16.50
C GLY A 151 -1.17 -13.36 -15.37
N ARG A 152 -0.70 -12.14 -15.64
CA ARG A 152 0.00 -11.25 -14.69
C ARG A 152 -0.97 -10.24 -14.09
N ARG A 153 -0.79 -9.88 -12.82
CA ARG A 153 -1.54 -8.77 -12.19
C ARG A 153 -0.71 -7.50 -12.31
N ARG A 154 -1.24 -6.50 -13.03
CA ARG A 154 -0.58 -5.22 -13.30
C ARG A 154 -1.28 -4.09 -12.54
N SER A 155 -0.56 -3.00 -12.29
CA SER A 155 -1.15 -1.79 -11.73
C SER A 155 -0.43 -0.52 -12.18
N LYS A 156 -1.18 0.57 -12.34
CA LYS A 156 -0.66 1.89 -12.72
C LYS A 156 -1.27 2.95 -11.81
N SER A 157 -0.43 3.79 -11.21
CA SER A 157 -0.84 4.93 -10.40
C SER A 157 -0.90 6.18 -11.26
N LEU A 158 -1.96 6.97 -11.11
CA LEU A 158 -2.29 8.14 -11.89
C LEU A 158 -2.73 9.28 -10.95
N PRO A 159 -2.39 10.54 -11.25
CA PRO A 159 -2.59 11.65 -10.33
C PRO A 159 -4.06 12.03 -10.17
N THR A 160 -4.89 11.77 -11.19
CA THR A 160 -6.31 12.15 -11.17
C THR A 160 -7.23 10.98 -11.53
N LYS A 161 -8.48 11.05 -11.03
CA LYS A 161 -9.53 10.08 -11.36
C LYS A 161 -9.74 9.98 -12.86
N ARG A 162 -9.74 11.14 -13.53
CA ARG A 162 -9.98 11.24 -14.96
C ARG A 162 -8.91 10.48 -15.76
N ASP A 163 -7.65 10.60 -15.37
CA ASP A 163 -6.55 9.89 -16.04
C ASP A 163 -6.66 8.38 -15.79
N ALA A 164 -7.03 7.98 -14.58
CA ALA A 164 -7.28 6.58 -14.24
C ALA A 164 -8.45 5.97 -15.03
N ASP A 165 -9.57 6.69 -15.15
CA ASP A 165 -10.72 6.22 -15.91
C ASP A 165 -10.41 6.15 -17.43
N LEU A 166 -9.65 7.10 -17.97
CA LEU A 166 -9.19 7.07 -19.36
C LEU A 166 -8.25 5.89 -19.63
N PHE A 167 -7.31 5.63 -18.73
CA PHE A 167 -6.38 4.51 -18.84
C PHE A 167 -7.08 3.15 -18.66
N ALA A 168 -8.02 3.05 -17.72
CA ALA A 168 -8.85 1.85 -17.58
C ALA A 168 -9.69 1.60 -18.85
N GLY A 169 -10.22 2.65 -19.46
CA GLY A 169 -10.92 2.60 -20.75
C GLY A 169 -10.03 2.11 -21.89
N SER A 170 -8.81 2.65 -22.03
CA SER A 170 -7.88 2.22 -23.07
C SER A 170 -7.47 0.75 -22.93
N LEU A 171 -7.30 0.27 -21.70
CA LEU A 171 -7.04 -1.15 -21.43
C LEU A 171 -8.22 -2.05 -21.85
N ALA A 172 -9.46 -1.61 -21.62
CA ALA A 172 -10.65 -2.37 -22.00
C ALA A 172 -10.85 -2.45 -23.53
N GLU A 173 -10.36 -1.46 -24.28
CA GLU A 173 -10.41 -1.41 -25.74
C GLU A 173 -9.26 -2.16 -26.43
N GLY A 174 -8.33 -2.76 -25.65
CA GLY A 174 -7.17 -3.47 -26.18
C GLY A 174 -5.98 -2.56 -26.52
N GLY A 175 -5.96 -1.32 -26.03
CA GLY A 175 -4.82 -0.44 -26.14
C GLY A 175 -3.62 -0.95 -25.32
N GLU A 176 -2.43 -0.89 -25.91
CA GLU A 176 -1.18 -1.17 -25.19
C GLU A 176 -0.97 -0.16 -24.06
N ALA A 177 -0.50 -0.67 -22.91
CA ALA A 177 -0.04 0.18 -21.83
C ALA A 177 1.26 0.87 -22.25
N ALA A 178 1.16 2.07 -22.83
CA ALA A 178 2.28 2.97 -23.04
C ALA A 178 2.80 3.57 -21.71
#